data_AF-A0A920WA97-F1
#
_entry.id   AF-A0A920WA97-F1
#
_cell.length_a   1.000
_cell.length_b   1.000
_cell.length_c   1.000
_cell.angle_alpha   90.00
_cell.angle_beta   90.00
_cell.angle_gamma   90.00
#
_symmetry.space_group_name_H-M   'P 1'
#
loop_
_entity.id
_entity.type
_entity.pdbx_description
1 polymer ?
#
loop_
_entity_poly.entity_id
_entity_poly.type
_entity_poly.pdbx_seq_one_letter_code
_entity_poly.pdbx_strand_id
1 'polypeptide(L)'
;MHLGKSDDIAQLLGIPEEITQIVLLPVAWTKGDEFQLASRRPVSEITWVDNWGYTKQYQDEHLSLLEQMPGVTVEVDIQASDHQVWELVSDINVASKFSDEFLGANWSDGESPVTGSTFVGRNQRGDRYWETTSYVKT
;
A
#
# COMPACT_ATOMS: atom_id res chain seq x y z
N MET A 1 -17.55 11.24 -2.30
CA MET A 1 -17.11 12.66 -2.35
C MET A 1 -16.90 13.08 -0.91
N HIS A 2 -15.66 13.40 -0.49
CA HIS A 2 -15.29 13.50 0.92
C HIS A 2 -15.67 14.84 1.59
N LEU A 3 -15.98 15.88 0.81
CA LEU A 3 -16.26 17.22 1.35
C LEU A 3 -17.50 17.28 2.25
N GLY A 4 -18.46 16.35 2.12
CA GLY A 4 -19.58 16.24 3.06
C GLY A 4 -19.17 15.79 4.47
N LYS A 5 -17.89 15.43 4.65
CA LYS A 5 -17.24 15.00 5.88
C LYS A 5 -15.93 15.76 6.12
N SER A 6 -15.79 16.95 5.55
CA SER A 6 -14.56 17.75 5.61
C SER A 6 -14.06 17.94 7.04
N ASP A 7 -14.96 18.23 7.99
CA ASP A 7 -14.57 18.59 9.35
C ASP A 7 -14.06 17.37 10.12
N ASP A 8 -14.79 16.24 10.03
CA ASP A 8 -14.37 14.94 10.59
C ASP A 8 -13.00 14.51 10.02
N ILE A 9 -12.77 14.74 8.72
CA ILE A 9 -11.52 14.41 8.03
C ILE A 9 -10.40 15.38 8.40
N ALA A 10 -10.69 16.68 8.54
CA ALA A 10 -9.71 17.68 8.95
C ALA A 10 -9.19 17.37 10.35
N GLN A 11 -10.10 17.02 11.26
CA GLN A 11 -9.75 16.60 12.61
C GLN A 11 -8.91 15.32 12.60
N LEU A 12 -9.32 14.31 11.82
CA LEU A 12 -8.63 13.03 11.73
C LEU A 12 -7.19 13.17 11.19
N LEU A 13 -7.01 14.00 10.16
CA LEU A 13 -5.74 14.18 9.46
C LEU A 13 -4.93 15.38 9.99
N GLY A 14 -5.38 16.05 11.05
CA GLY A 14 -4.72 17.23 11.62
C GLY A 14 -4.56 18.39 10.64
N ILE A 15 -5.51 18.58 9.71
CA ILE A 15 -5.49 19.67 8.73
C ILE A 15 -5.78 20.99 9.48
N PRO A 16 -4.92 22.03 9.37
CA PRO A 16 -5.16 23.31 10.02
C PRO A 16 -6.43 24.00 9.52
N GLU A 17 -7.08 24.80 10.37
CA GLU A 17 -8.31 25.52 10.02
C GLU A 17 -8.12 26.50 8.86
N GLU A 18 -6.90 26.99 8.64
CA GLU A 18 -6.57 27.92 7.55
C GLU A 18 -6.48 27.22 6.19
N ILE A 19 -6.56 25.89 6.15
CA ILE A 19 -6.42 25.08 4.94
C ILE A 19 -7.78 24.60 4.45
N THR A 20 -8.13 25.02 3.24
CA THR A 20 -9.36 24.57 2.56
C THR A 20 -9.13 23.26 1.82
N GLN A 21 -9.89 22.23 2.19
CA GLN A 21 -9.97 20.98 1.42
C GLN A 21 -10.68 21.23 0.07
N ILE A 22 -10.04 20.85 -1.03
CA ILE A 22 -10.59 20.98 -2.39
C ILE A 22 -10.46 19.66 -3.16
N VAL A 23 -11.34 19.45 -4.14
CA VAL A 23 -11.20 18.40 -5.14
C VAL A 23 -11.03 19.06 -6.50
N LEU A 24 -9.93 18.74 -7.18
CA LEU A 24 -9.70 19.15 -8.56
C LEU A 24 -10.05 17.97 -9.48
N LEU A 25 -11.13 18.12 -10.24
CA LEU A 25 -11.48 17.18 -11.30
C LEU A 25 -10.85 17.67 -12.60
N PRO A 26 -9.89 16.93 -13.18
CA PRO A 26 -9.28 17.36 -14.43
C PRO A 26 -10.31 17.27 -15.55
N VAL A 27 -10.73 18.43 -16.05
CA VAL A 27 -11.54 18.56 -17.26
C VAL A 27 -10.70 19.33 -18.27
N ALA A 28 -10.37 18.68 -19.37
CA ALA A 28 -9.63 19.32 -20.45
C ALA A 28 -10.37 19.11 -21.78
N TRP A 29 -10.47 20.20 -22.54
CA TRP A 29 -10.78 20.19 -23.96
C TRP A 29 -9.64 20.91 -24.67
N THR A 30 -8.93 20.21 -25.55
CA THR A 30 -7.72 20.72 -26.16
C THR A 30 -8.01 21.21 -27.58
N LYS A 31 -7.37 22.30 -28.00
CA LYS A 31 -7.50 22.88 -29.36
C LYS A 31 -6.33 22.54 -30.28
N GLY A 32 -5.30 21.88 -29.76
CA GLY A 32 -4.05 21.51 -30.44
C GLY A 32 -3.30 20.45 -29.64
N ASP A 33 -2.10 20.07 -30.11
CA ASP A 33 -1.31 18.92 -29.64
C ASP A 33 0.09 19.26 -29.10
N GLU A 34 0.45 20.54 -29.05
CA GLU A 34 1.74 21.02 -28.53
C GLU A 34 1.79 21.07 -26.99
N PHE A 35 1.62 19.93 -26.32
CA PHE A 35 1.74 19.87 -24.86
C PHE A 35 3.20 19.87 -24.41
N GLN A 36 3.49 20.67 -23.37
CA GLN A 36 4.76 20.65 -22.66
C GLN A 36 4.54 20.25 -21.22
N LEU A 37 5.55 19.60 -20.63
CA LEU A 37 5.55 19.26 -19.22
C LEU A 37 5.60 20.55 -18.39
N ALA A 38 4.61 20.74 -17.52
CA ALA A 38 4.66 21.81 -16.53
C ALA A 38 5.78 21.54 -15.52
N SER A 39 6.50 22.60 -15.13
CA SER A 39 7.39 22.53 -13.97
C SER A 39 6.56 22.21 -12.73
N ARG A 40 6.89 21.11 -12.04
CA ARG A 40 6.21 20.67 -10.81
C ARG A 40 7.21 20.59 -9.68
N ARG A 41 6.77 20.95 -8.48
CA ARG A 41 7.53 20.66 -7.26
C ARG A 41 7.64 19.15 -7.08
N PRO A 42 8.76 18.64 -6.51
CA PRO A 42 8.87 17.24 -6.13
C PRO A 42 7.67 16.81 -5.28
N VAL A 43 7.15 15.61 -5.54
CA VAL A 43 5.96 15.07 -4.85
C VAL A 43 6.20 15.00 -3.34
N SER A 44 7.42 14.69 -2.91
CA SER A 44 7.84 14.67 -1.51
C SER A 44 7.61 16.00 -0.81
N GLU A 45 7.67 17.14 -1.49
CA GLU A 45 7.47 18.45 -0.84
C GLU A 45 5.99 18.86 -0.67
N ILE A 46 5.07 18.15 -1.33
CA ILE A 46 3.65 18.56 -1.45
C ILE A 46 2.68 17.45 -1.10
N THR A 47 3.18 16.25 -0.77
CA THR A 47 2.37 15.09 -0.38
C THR A 47 2.66 14.77 1.07
N TRP A 48 1.59 14.63 1.86
CA TRP A 48 1.64 14.21 3.24
C TRP A 48 0.97 12.85 3.39
N VAL A 49 1.48 12.03 4.28
CA VAL A 49 0.97 10.67 4.56
C VAL A 49 0.40 10.65 5.97
N ASP A 50 -0.81 10.11 6.12
CA ASP A 50 -1.60 9.96 7.36
C ASP A 50 -1.99 11.27 8.07
N ASN A 51 -1.12 12.27 8.12
CA ASN A 51 -1.39 13.55 8.78
C ASN A 51 -0.81 14.73 7.97
N TRP A 52 -1.49 15.88 8.01
CA TRP A 52 -1.03 17.12 7.40
C TRP A 52 0.38 17.49 7.89
N GLY A 53 1.22 17.94 6.96
CA GLY A 53 2.59 18.36 7.25
C GLY A 53 3.58 17.22 7.51
N TYR A 54 3.11 15.96 7.56
CA TYR A 54 3.99 14.81 7.75
C TYR A 54 4.55 14.31 6.41
N THR A 55 5.79 14.69 6.15
CA THR A 55 6.57 14.30 4.97
C THR A 55 7.74 13.40 5.40
N LYS A 56 7.92 12.24 4.76
CA LYS A 56 9.15 11.44 4.91
C LYS A 56 10.26 12.08 4.07
N GLN A 57 11.28 12.66 4.72
CA GLN A 57 12.32 13.49 4.07
C GLN A 57 13.70 12.81 3.90
N TYR A 58 13.95 11.58 4.39
CA TYR A 58 15.25 10.91 4.23
C TYR A 58 15.15 9.46 3.73
N GLN A 59 16.06 9.13 2.81
CA GLN A 59 16.30 7.83 2.19
C GLN A 59 17.73 7.41 2.60
N ASP A 60 17.86 6.70 3.71
CA ASP A 60 19.15 6.23 4.23
C ASP A 60 19.44 4.82 3.66
N GLU A 61 20.64 4.58 3.10
CA GLU A 61 21.01 3.34 2.38
C GLU A 61 21.08 2.08 3.29
N HIS A 62 20.79 2.23 4.59
CA HIS A 62 20.81 1.16 5.59
C HIS A 62 19.42 0.69 6.07
N LEU A 63 18.33 1.19 5.49
CA LEU A 63 16.96 0.89 5.89
C LEU A 63 16.22 0.00 4.86
N SER A 64 15.35 -0.90 5.34
CA SER A 64 14.63 -1.90 4.53
C SER A 64 13.45 -1.31 3.74
N LEU A 65 13.01 -2.02 2.69
CA LEU A 65 11.94 -1.57 1.76
C LEU A 65 10.57 -1.24 2.41
N LEU A 66 10.27 -1.75 3.61
CA LEU A 66 9.08 -1.34 4.41
C LEU A 66 9.13 0.15 4.81
N GLU A 67 10.32 0.73 4.86
CA GLU A 67 10.52 2.07 5.41
C GLU A 67 10.27 3.18 4.36
N GLN A 68 10.15 2.84 3.07
CA GLN A 68 10.13 3.78 1.95
C GLN A 68 8.77 3.99 1.21
N MET A 69 7.61 3.49 1.68
CA MET A 69 6.29 3.69 1.02
C MET A 69 5.11 3.84 2.03
N PRO A 70 3.85 4.19 1.60
CA PRO A 70 2.68 4.15 2.48
C PRO A 70 2.50 2.71 2.97
N GLY A 71 2.78 2.51 4.25
CA GLY A 71 2.77 1.23 4.91
C GLY A 71 2.18 1.43 6.30
N VAL A 72 1.35 0.49 6.71
CA VAL A 72 0.89 0.40 8.09
C VAL A 72 1.77 -0.62 8.80
N THR A 73 2.32 -0.24 9.95
CA THR A 73 2.98 -1.18 10.86
C THR A 73 2.05 -1.45 12.02
N VAL A 74 1.84 -2.73 12.33
CA VAL A 74 1.10 -3.19 13.51
C VAL A 74 2.01 -4.13 14.27
N GLU A 75 2.18 -3.88 15.56
CA GLU A 75 2.91 -4.74 16.48
C GLU A 75 1.93 -5.36 17.47
N VAL A 76 2.09 -6.66 17.73
CA VAL A 76 1.26 -7.40 18.69
C VAL A 76 2.11 -8.45 19.40
N ASP A 77 1.97 -8.51 20.73
CA ASP A 77 2.60 -9.57 21.52
C ASP A 77 1.82 -10.87 21.35
N ILE A 78 2.53 -11.94 20.98
CA ILE A 78 1.95 -13.28 20.80
C ILE A 78 2.55 -14.20 21.85
N GLN A 79 1.69 -14.80 22.68
CA GLN A 79 2.09 -15.78 23.68
C GLN A 79 2.30 -17.18 23.04
N ALA A 80 3.30 -17.30 22.17
CA ALA A 80 3.69 -18.54 21.49
C ALA A 80 5.22 -18.57 21.28
N SER A 81 5.77 -19.73 20.94
CA SER A 81 7.19 -19.78 20.54
C SER A 81 7.41 -19.20 19.15
N ASP A 82 8.63 -18.74 18.89
CA ASP A 82 9.10 -18.29 17.57
C ASP A 82 8.83 -19.33 16.48
N HIS A 83 9.07 -20.61 16.76
CA HIS A 83 8.80 -21.71 15.83
C HIS A 83 7.31 -21.82 15.44
N GLN A 84 6.41 -21.72 16.42
CA GLN A 84 4.96 -21.77 16.16
C GLN A 84 4.48 -20.57 15.36
N VAL A 85 5.04 -19.38 15.64
CA VAL A 85 4.74 -18.18 14.86
C VAL A 85 5.27 -18.33 13.44
N TRP A 86 6.51 -18.80 13.27
CA TRP A 86 7.16 -18.98 11.98
C TRP A 86 6.40 -19.94 11.06
N GLU A 87 5.93 -21.08 11.58
CA GLU A 87 5.11 -22.03 10.82
C GLU A 87 3.85 -21.37 10.23
N LEU A 88 3.24 -20.42 10.94
CA LEU A 88 2.05 -19.71 10.47
C LEU A 88 2.37 -18.59 9.48
N VAL A 89 3.37 -17.75 9.77
CA VAL A 89 3.68 -16.58 8.91
C VAL A 89 4.40 -16.97 7.62
N SER A 90 5.07 -18.12 7.59
CA SER A 90 5.75 -18.63 6.39
C SER A 90 4.83 -19.43 5.45
N ASP A 91 3.68 -19.89 5.94
CA ASP A 91 2.66 -20.53 5.10
C ASP A 91 1.85 -19.50 4.32
N ILE A 92 2.11 -19.42 3.01
CA ILE A 92 1.46 -18.52 2.06
C ILE A 92 -0.06 -18.70 1.97
N ASN A 93 -0.61 -19.79 2.51
CA ASN A 93 -2.05 -20.06 2.52
C ASN A 93 -2.72 -19.71 3.86
N VAL A 94 -2.01 -19.26 4.88
CA VAL A 94 -2.66 -18.87 6.16
C VAL A 94 -3.64 -17.72 5.97
N ALA A 95 -3.29 -16.72 5.15
CA ALA A 95 -4.15 -15.56 4.91
C ALA A 95 -5.49 -15.92 4.25
N SER A 96 -5.57 -17.00 3.46
CA SER A 96 -6.83 -17.40 2.81
C SER A 96 -7.87 -17.95 3.78
N LYS A 97 -7.45 -18.36 4.98
CA LYS A 97 -8.38 -18.79 6.05
C LYS A 97 -9.21 -17.63 6.60
N PHE A 98 -8.79 -16.39 6.36
CA PHE A 98 -9.37 -15.17 6.92
C PHE A 98 -9.82 -14.17 5.85
N SER A 99 -9.74 -14.53 4.58
CA SER A 99 -10.03 -13.62 3.46
C SER A 99 -11.21 -14.13 2.63
N ASP A 100 -12.16 -13.24 2.35
CA ASP A 100 -13.21 -13.49 1.36
C ASP A 100 -12.73 -13.27 -0.08
N GLU A 101 -11.54 -12.68 -0.25
CA GLU A 101 -10.96 -12.33 -1.55
C GLU A 101 -9.82 -13.26 -1.97
N PHE A 102 -8.87 -13.52 -1.06
CA PHE A 102 -7.72 -14.36 -1.35
C PHE A 102 -8.06 -15.83 -1.10
N LEU A 103 -8.05 -16.64 -2.16
CA LEU A 103 -8.41 -18.06 -2.11
C LEU A 103 -7.22 -18.98 -1.81
N GLY A 104 -6.01 -18.43 -1.78
CA GLY A 104 -4.76 -19.18 -1.55
C GLY A 104 -3.80 -19.12 -2.74
N ALA A 105 -2.62 -19.70 -2.55
CA ALA A 105 -1.52 -19.62 -3.48
C ALA A 105 -0.75 -20.95 -3.58
N ASN A 106 -0.11 -21.17 -4.73
CA ASN A 106 0.80 -22.28 -4.95
C ASN A 106 2.17 -21.74 -5.37
N TRP A 107 3.24 -22.33 -4.83
CA TRP A 107 4.59 -22.06 -5.27
C TRP A 107 4.81 -22.54 -6.70
N SER A 108 5.55 -21.76 -7.49
CA SER A 108 5.81 -22.09 -8.90
C SER A 108 6.92 -23.13 -9.07
N ASP A 109 7.93 -23.13 -8.20
CA ASP A 109 9.18 -23.93 -8.34
C ASP A 109 9.46 -24.83 -7.11
N GLY A 110 8.47 -25.61 -6.68
CA GLY A 110 8.59 -26.50 -5.51
C GLY A 110 8.26 -25.81 -4.17
N GLU A 111 8.51 -26.47 -3.04
CA GLU A 111 8.15 -25.96 -1.71
C GLU A 111 9.29 -25.17 -1.07
N SER A 112 9.31 -23.83 -1.21
CA SER A 112 10.06 -23.01 -0.24
C SER A 112 9.86 -21.49 -0.37
N PRO A 113 9.62 -20.77 0.75
CA PRO A 113 9.72 -19.32 0.82
C PRO A 113 11.19 -18.89 0.96
N VAL A 114 12.02 -19.15 -0.05
CA VAL A 114 13.36 -18.58 -0.13
C VAL A 114 13.36 -17.34 -1.01
N THR A 115 14.29 -16.42 -0.78
CA THR A 115 14.51 -15.27 -1.67
C THR A 115 14.73 -15.76 -3.10
N GLY A 116 14.02 -15.15 -4.06
CA GLY A 116 14.02 -15.55 -5.46
C GLY A 116 12.87 -16.49 -5.85
N SER A 117 12.19 -17.11 -4.87
CA SER A 117 11.00 -17.92 -5.14
C SER A 117 9.85 -17.07 -5.69
N THR A 118 8.99 -17.74 -6.45
CA THR A 118 7.74 -17.15 -6.95
C THR A 118 6.55 -18.04 -6.62
N PHE A 119 5.39 -17.41 -6.44
CA PHE A 119 4.13 -18.12 -6.24
C PHE A 119 3.01 -17.44 -7.02
N VAL A 120 1.98 -18.21 -7.34
CA VAL A 120 0.77 -17.72 -8.01
C VAL A 120 -0.38 -17.75 -7.01
N GLY A 121 -0.85 -16.55 -6.63
CA GLY A 121 -2.02 -16.35 -5.79
C GLY A 121 -3.31 -16.29 -6.61
N ARG A 122 -4.36 -16.92 -6.11
CA ARG A 122 -5.70 -16.94 -6.70
C ARG A 122 -6.63 -16.09 -5.86
N ASN A 123 -7.40 -15.23 -6.51
CA ASN A 123 -8.29 -14.29 -5.85
C ASN A 123 -9.66 -14.26 -6.51
N GLN A 124 -10.68 -13.90 -5.73
CA GLN A 124 -12.04 -13.73 -6.18
C GLN A 124 -12.72 -12.53 -5.50
N ARG A 125 -13.52 -11.76 -6.23
CA ARG A 125 -14.40 -10.76 -5.61
C ARG A 125 -15.72 -10.67 -6.36
N GLY A 126 -16.80 -11.11 -5.72
CA GLY A 126 -18.07 -11.35 -6.41
C GLY A 126 -17.86 -12.34 -7.54
N ASP A 127 -18.26 -11.95 -8.76
CA ASP A 127 -18.12 -12.80 -9.96
C ASP A 127 -16.75 -12.69 -10.66
N ARG A 128 -15.82 -11.89 -10.11
CA ARG A 128 -14.49 -11.69 -10.71
C ARG A 128 -13.50 -12.68 -10.13
N TYR A 129 -12.71 -13.29 -11.00
CA TYR A 129 -11.63 -14.22 -10.67
C TYR A 129 -10.35 -13.79 -11.36
N TRP A 130 -9.23 -13.84 -10.64
CA TRP A 130 -7.91 -13.55 -11.22
C TRP A 130 -6.79 -14.27 -10.48
N GLU A 131 -5.65 -14.36 -11.16
CA GLU A 131 -4.40 -14.85 -10.60
C GLU A 131 -3.35 -13.74 -10.59
N THR A 132 -2.41 -13.80 -9.66
CA THR A 132 -1.32 -12.84 -9.55
C THR A 132 -0.04 -13.58 -9.21
N THR A 133 1.01 -13.34 -9.99
CA THR A 133 2.35 -13.84 -9.71
C THR A 133 3.05 -12.88 -8.76
N SER A 134 3.52 -13.41 -7.64
CA SER A 134 4.27 -12.70 -6.61
C SER A 134 5.69 -13.25 -6.50
N TYR A 135 6.60 -12.41 -6.03
CA TYR A 135 8.04 -12.68 -5.99
C TYR A 135 8.56 -12.41 -4.57
N VAL A 136 9.29 -13.36 -3.99
CA VAL A 136 9.98 -13.15 -2.72
C VAL A 136 11.30 -12.45 -3.02
N LYS A 137 11.43 -11.18 -2.63
CA LYS A 137 12.63 -10.36 -2.84
C LYS A 137 13.19 -9.89 -1.50
N THR A 138 14.52 -9.79 -1.43
CA THR A 138 15.26 -9.07 -0.37
C THR A 138 15.13 -7.57 -0.53
#